data_AF-A0A976M5Y2-F1
#
_entry.id   AF-A0A976M5Y2-F1
#
_cell.length_a   1.000
_cell.length_b   1.000
_cell.length_c   1.000
_cell.angle_alpha   90.00
_cell.angle_beta   90.00
_cell.angle_gamma   90.00
#
_symmetry.space_group_name_H-M   'P 1'
#
loop_
_entity.id
_entity.type
_entity.pdbx_description
1 polymer ?
#
loop_
_entity_poly.entity_id
_entity_poly.type
_entity_poly.pdbx_seq_one_letter_code
_entity_poly.pdbx_strand_id
1 'polypeptide(L)'
;MNFFKLFLLNFCPINIFYPHFEERLPQIYYKSLIFIFEEAIEGDMVGYNKRFREIYEIPEDEEVFIYNYRSYMEYYNQELKKRDLSYAAIRKINKYGCIYKTKFPVYRGLGIFVGDGVMEHHYLYHTLIIIFVTNFSCLLSSFQLFKNKALQFIFTSLAILVPHLMVMYLSDAIYLALAIVLLFGLIIVRYISKKPWKNKDENPLENGFVYYVGFAKGVLIVAIVIVILGVDNINFNQFMRKTYYDGFSAMDIGAGFFVTQTGSSIALSRRKKNVWLIFKKNIIIMVIAIVRTVSIALLGYGVDEREYGVHWNFFYTLAITRIAVDLINTYCHEYVVKALPFVIVVVYELILILTGAIKKVPDLPRSNIIYANREGLLSIPNSISGSLFVLLITKIAVSYYKEGQKFRSFLTYMFCSLSFFFLANILYFSKLKSSRSLNNMRYLFYVMFLYNFALGSCVMFEILYPRYKENQVIDSVAKYPLLIYLIANVLTGFTNMIFKPYLYPLFYFVLILVAYSYTLFFCALIFRRFKFKNMSQWI
;
A
#
# COMPACT_ATOMS: atom_id res chain seq x y z
N MET A 1 -22.20 18.29 31.50
CA MET A 1 -20.87 17.67 31.71
C MET A 1 -19.80 18.71 31.39
N ASN A 2 -18.86 19.01 32.31
CA ASN A 2 -17.87 20.09 32.14
C ASN A 2 -16.77 19.70 31.12
N PHE A 3 -16.23 20.65 30.35
CA PHE A 3 -15.27 20.41 29.25
C PHE A 3 -14.07 19.55 29.69
N PHE A 4 -13.60 19.72 30.93
CA PHE A 4 -12.50 18.95 31.50
C PHE A 4 -12.84 17.46 31.74
N LYS A 5 -14.11 17.14 32.07
CA LYS A 5 -14.58 15.74 32.16
C LYS A 5 -14.71 15.12 30.76
N LEU A 6 -15.16 15.90 29.78
CA LEU A 6 -15.21 15.50 28.37
C LEU A 6 -13.79 15.23 27.81
N PHE A 7 -12.82 16.04 28.21
CA PHE A 7 -11.40 15.93 27.86
C PHE A 7 -10.75 14.68 28.47
N LEU A 8 -11.00 14.39 29.75
CA LEU A 8 -10.49 13.18 30.42
C LEU A 8 -11.07 11.87 29.89
N LEU A 9 -12.29 11.88 29.35
CA LEU A 9 -12.91 10.73 28.70
C LEU A 9 -12.24 10.36 27.36
N ASN A 10 -11.54 11.30 26.72
CA ASN A 10 -10.91 11.12 25.40
C ASN A 10 -9.43 10.68 25.44
N PHE A 11 -8.84 10.49 26.64
CA PHE A 11 -7.41 10.20 26.84
C PHE A 11 -7.10 8.75 27.26
N CYS A 12 -8.05 7.83 27.20
CA CYS A 12 -7.89 6.49 27.79
C CYS A 12 -7.13 5.51 26.86
N PRO A 13 -6.07 4.80 27.32
CA PRO A 13 -5.19 4.00 26.45
C PRO A 13 -5.51 2.50 26.33
N ILE A 14 -6.63 1.94 26.88
CA ILE A 14 -6.91 0.49 26.78
C ILE A 14 -8.42 0.22 26.54
N ASN A 15 -8.69 -0.73 25.64
CA ASN A 15 -9.96 -0.92 24.92
C ASN A 15 -10.88 -2.01 25.51
N ILE A 16 -12.15 -1.69 25.80
CA ILE A 16 -13.25 -2.66 25.95
C ILE A 16 -14.11 -2.61 24.68
N PHE A 17 -14.29 -3.71 23.95
CA PHE A 17 -15.04 -3.72 22.70
C PHE A 17 -16.46 -4.25 22.88
N TYR A 18 -17.46 -3.49 22.43
CA TYR A 18 -18.84 -3.93 22.27
C TYR A 18 -19.24 -3.83 20.79
N PRO A 19 -19.88 -4.86 20.20
CA PRO A 19 -20.43 -4.76 18.86
C PRO A 19 -21.59 -3.75 18.85
N HIS A 20 -21.39 -2.58 18.24
CA HIS A 20 -22.52 -1.70 17.94
C HIS A 20 -23.23 -2.23 16.70
N PHE A 21 -24.50 -2.60 16.86
CA PHE A 21 -25.37 -2.92 15.74
C PHE A 21 -26.14 -1.66 15.36
N GLU A 22 -26.16 -1.31 14.07
CA GLU A 22 -26.92 -0.15 13.59
C GLU A 22 -28.42 -0.31 13.90
N GLU A 23 -29.06 0.75 14.41
CA GLU A 23 -30.50 0.78 14.74
C GLU A 23 -31.41 0.54 13.51
N ARG A 24 -30.86 0.58 12.29
CA ARG A 24 -31.58 0.34 11.03
C ARG A 24 -31.76 -1.14 10.66
N LEU A 25 -31.16 -2.07 11.41
CA LEU A 25 -31.35 -3.50 11.18
C LEU A 25 -32.73 -3.96 11.68
N PRO A 26 -33.48 -4.78 10.92
CA PRO A 26 -34.71 -5.39 11.43
C PRO A 26 -34.40 -6.18 12.72
N GLN A 27 -35.29 -6.13 13.72
CA GLN A 27 -35.09 -6.76 15.04
C GLN A 27 -34.63 -8.23 14.99
N ILE A 28 -35.04 -8.97 13.95
CA ILE A 28 -34.63 -10.35 13.70
C ILE A 28 -33.11 -10.45 13.49
N TYR A 29 -32.52 -9.61 12.64
CA TYR A 29 -31.09 -9.62 12.37
C TYR A 29 -30.26 -9.17 13.57
N TYR A 30 -30.78 -8.23 14.37
CA TYR A 30 -30.15 -7.77 15.61
C TYR A 30 -29.97 -8.92 16.62
N LYS A 31 -31.04 -9.71 16.85
CA LYS A 31 -30.98 -10.85 17.77
C LYS A 31 -30.09 -11.99 17.27
N SER A 32 -30.13 -12.28 15.97
CA SER A 32 -29.27 -13.32 15.38
C SER A 32 -27.79 -12.97 15.45
N LEU A 33 -27.42 -11.70 15.24
CA LEU A 33 -26.03 -11.24 15.32
C LEU A 33 -25.49 -11.27 16.75
N ILE A 34 -26.32 -10.91 17.73
CA ILE A 34 -25.97 -11.06 19.15
C ILE A 34 -25.76 -12.53 19.50
N PHE A 35 -26.65 -13.40 19.04
CA PHE A 35 -26.54 -14.84 19.29
C PHE A 35 -25.25 -15.43 18.70
N ILE A 36 -24.93 -15.11 17.44
CA ILE A 36 -23.69 -15.58 16.78
C ILE A 36 -22.44 -15.05 17.50
N PHE A 37 -22.46 -13.80 17.97
CA PHE A 37 -21.34 -13.22 18.70
C PHE A 37 -21.16 -13.87 20.09
N GLU A 38 -22.26 -14.12 20.80
CA GLU A 38 -22.25 -14.84 22.08
C GLU A 38 -21.75 -16.27 21.91
N GLU A 39 -22.25 -16.99 20.90
CA GLU A 39 -21.84 -18.36 20.57
C GLU A 39 -20.35 -18.44 20.17
N ALA A 40 -19.84 -17.48 19.41
CA ALA A 40 -18.42 -17.42 19.03
C ALA A 40 -17.48 -17.16 20.23
N ILE A 41 -17.90 -16.32 21.19
CA ILE A 41 -17.12 -16.07 22.42
C ILE A 41 -17.19 -17.27 23.36
N GLU A 42 -18.36 -17.91 23.49
CA GLU A 42 -18.56 -19.09 24.32
C GLU A 42 -17.82 -20.32 23.77
N GLY A 43 -17.72 -20.46 22.44
CA GLY A 43 -17.07 -21.58 21.78
C GLY A 43 -15.53 -21.57 21.84
N ASP A 44 -14.89 -20.40 21.72
CA ASP A 44 -13.42 -20.28 21.78
C ASP A 44 -12.96 -18.86 22.17
N MET A 45 -13.10 -18.49 23.44
CA MET A 45 -12.68 -17.19 23.96
C MET A 45 -11.18 -16.92 23.78
N VAL A 46 -10.34 -17.96 23.87
CA VAL A 46 -8.88 -17.85 23.77
C VAL A 46 -8.47 -17.57 22.32
N GLY A 47 -9.00 -18.33 21.37
CA GLY A 47 -8.81 -18.10 19.94
C GLY A 47 -9.42 -16.79 19.48
N TYR A 48 -10.59 -16.40 20.01
CA TYR A 48 -11.18 -15.10 19.75
C TYR A 48 -10.28 -13.97 20.25
N ASN A 49 -9.80 -14.02 21.49
CA ASN A 49 -8.88 -13.00 22.05
C ASN A 49 -7.57 -12.93 21.26
N LYS A 50 -7.00 -14.08 20.89
CA LYS A 50 -5.80 -14.15 20.05
C LYS A 50 -6.04 -13.50 18.68
N ARG A 51 -7.10 -13.89 17.97
CA ARG A 51 -7.49 -13.31 16.67
C ARG A 51 -7.84 -11.83 16.77
N PHE A 52 -8.44 -11.43 17.89
CA PHE A 52 -8.80 -10.06 18.18
C PHE A 52 -7.54 -9.20 18.34
N ARG A 53 -6.58 -9.64 19.15
CA ARG A 53 -5.25 -9.03 19.26
C ARG A 53 -4.55 -8.98 17.92
N GLU A 54 -4.66 -10.05 17.12
CA GLU A 54 -4.12 -10.10 15.74
C GLU A 54 -4.77 -9.07 14.79
N ILE A 55 -6.09 -8.86 14.83
CA ILE A 55 -6.79 -7.91 13.94
C ILE A 55 -6.39 -6.46 14.23
N TYR A 56 -6.15 -6.15 15.50
CA TYR A 56 -5.87 -4.80 15.97
C TYR A 56 -4.40 -4.55 16.31
N GLU A 57 -3.52 -5.53 16.04
CA GLU A 57 -2.07 -5.46 16.28
C GLU A 57 -1.73 -5.09 17.73
N ILE A 58 -2.49 -5.64 18.69
CA ILE A 58 -2.32 -5.37 20.12
C ILE A 58 -1.19 -6.28 20.68
N PRO A 59 -0.16 -5.72 21.35
CA PRO A 59 0.91 -6.50 21.98
C PRO A 59 0.40 -7.55 23.00
N GLU A 60 1.11 -8.67 23.16
CA GLU A 60 0.70 -9.74 24.10
C GLU A 60 0.81 -9.33 25.57
N ASP A 61 1.66 -8.36 25.89
CA ASP A 61 1.90 -7.84 27.24
C ASP A 61 0.84 -6.83 27.72
N GLU A 62 -0.05 -6.36 26.84
CA GLU A 62 -1.18 -5.50 27.23
C GLU A 62 -2.40 -6.33 27.68
N GLU A 63 -3.00 -6.00 28.82
CA GLU A 63 -4.23 -6.65 29.30
C GLU A 63 -5.45 -6.18 28.46
N VAL A 64 -6.17 -7.14 27.85
CA VAL A 64 -7.37 -6.89 27.05
C VAL A 64 -8.57 -7.60 27.67
N PHE A 65 -9.58 -6.81 28.07
CA PHE A 65 -10.83 -7.32 28.63
C PHE A 65 -11.92 -7.38 27.55
N ILE A 66 -12.28 -8.59 27.13
CA ILE A 66 -13.35 -8.84 26.15
C ILE A 66 -14.60 -9.28 26.91
N TYR A 67 -15.66 -8.47 26.87
CA TYR A 67 -16.96 -8.81 27.45
C TYR A 67 -17.89 -9.36 26.37
N ASN A 68 -18.66 -10.40 26.69
CA ASN A 68 -19.79 -10.78 25.86
C ASN A 68 -20.92 -9.73 25.97
N TYR A 69 -21.87 -9.77 25.04
CA TYR A 69 -22.92 -8.75 24.93
C TYR A 69 -23.76 -8.65 26.23
N ARG A 70 -24.16 -9.79 26.81
CA ARG A 70 -24.94 -9.86 28.06
C ARG A 70 -24.20 -9.26 29.26
N SER A 71 -22.97 -9.69 29.53
CA SER A 71 -22.16 -9.20 30.66
C SER A 71 -21.87 -7.71 30.52
N TYR A 72 -21.66 -7.23 29.30
CA TYR A 72 -21.56 -5.79 29.03
C TYR A 72 -22.86 -5.04 29.36
N MET A 73 -24.01 -5.52 28.89
CA MET A 73 -25.29 -4.86 29.13
C MET A 73 -25.69 -4.87 30.61
N GLU A 74 -25.31 -5.91 31.34
CA GLU A 74 -25.48 -5.99 32.79
C GLU A 74 -24.61 -4.92 33.48
N TYR A 75 -23.32 -4.86 33.15
CA TYR A 75 -22.41 -3.81 33.65
C TYR A 75 -22.90 -2.40 33.29
N TYR A 76 -23.36 -2.18 32.06
CA TYR A 76 -23.87 -0.89 31.60
C TYR A 76 -25.11 -0.45 32.38
N ASN A 77 -26.08 -1.35 32.59
CA ASN A 77 -27.31 -1.05 33.31
C ASN A 77 -27.05 -0.83 34.81
N GLN A 78 -26.12 -1.57 35.41
CA GLN A 78 -25.79 -1.47 36.84
C GLN A 78 -24.90 -0.26 37.17
N GLU A 79 -23.87 0.00 36.36
CA GLU A 79 -22.81 0.96 36.71
C GLU A 79 -22.82 2.26 35.89
N LEU A 80 -23.37 2.27 34.66
CA LEU A 80 -23.17 3.39 33.72
C LEU A 80 -24.44 4.18 33.37
N LYS A 81 -25.60 3.52 33.26
CA LYS A 81 -26.82 4.10 32.65
C LYS A 81 -27.44 5.28 33.41
N LYS A 82 -27.17 5.43 34.71
CA LYS A 82 -27.86 6.41 35.57
C LYS A 82 -26.95 7.21 36.52
N ARG A 83 -25.62 7.07 36.45
CA ARG A 83 -24.69 7.77 37.36
C ARG A 83 -23.97 8.91 36.63
N ASP A 84 -24.02 10.13 37.17
CA ASP A 84 -23.10 11.20 36.79
C ASP A 84 -21.68 10.74 37.13
N LEU A 85 -20.87 10.47 36.12
CA LEU A 85 -19.54 9.89 36.31
C LEU A 85 -18.68 10.84 37.17
N SER A 86 -18.41 10.42 38.41
CA SER A 86 -17.48 11.10 39.30
C SER A 86 -16.04 10.95 38.79
N TYR A 87 -15.13 11.84 39.16
CA TYR A 87 -13.72 11.73 38.75
C TYR A 87 -13.08 10.41 39.24
N ALA A 88 -13.54 9.86 40.37
CA ALA A 88 -13.11 8.56 40.88
C ALA A 88 -13.68 7.40 40.05
N ALA A 89 -14.91 7.51 39.55
CA ALA A 89 -15.50 6.54 38.61
C ALA A 89 -14.76 6.56 37.26
N ILE A 90 -14.46 7.76 36.73
CA ILE A 90 -13.62 7.92 35.52
C ILE A 90 -12.23 7.30 35.73
N ARG A 91 -11.62 7.48 36.91
CA ARG A 91 -10.32 6.88 37.26
C ARG A 91 -10.40 5.36 37.43
N LYS A 92 -11.52 4.80 37.92
CA LYS A 92 -11.76 3.34 37.96
C LYS A 92 -12.04 2.77 36.57
N ILE A 93 -12.82 3.43 35.73
CA ILE A 93 -13.02 3.05 34.32
C ILE A 93 -11.69 3.10 33.58
N ASN A 94 -10.84 4.11 33.82
CA ASN A 94 -9.48 4.13 33.27
C ASN A 94 -8.54 3.05 33.85
N LYS A 95 -8.87 2.47 35.02
CA LYS A 95 -8.12 1.37 35.64
C LYS A 95 -8.58 -0.02 35.18
N TYR A 96 -9.86 -0.16 34.78
CA TYR A 96 -10.50 -1.43 34.40
C TYR A 96 -10.98 -1.47 32.94
N GLY A 97 -10.67 -0.44 32.14
CA GLY A 97 -11.00 -0.33 30.71
C GLY A 97 -12.17 0.62 30.40
N CYS A 98 -12.02 1.45 29.36
CA CYS A 98 -13.09 2.27 28.80
C CYS A 98 -13.80 1.53 27.66
N ILE A 99 -15.12 1.71 27.57
CA ILE A 99 -15.98 1.10 26.54
C ILE A 99 -15.82 1.81 25.20
N TYR A 100 -15.39 1.06 24.20
CA TYR A 100 -15.37 1.43 22.80
C TYR A 100 -16.75 1.17 22.19
N LYS A 101 -17.49 2.24 21.87
CA LYS A 101 -18.61 2.17 20.92
C LYS A 101 -18.01 2.13 19.51
N THR A 102 -17.81 0.93 18.96
CA THR A 102 -17.42 0.83 17.55
C THR A 102 -18.58 1.34 16.70
N LYS A 103 -18.50 2.47 15.99
CA LYS A 103 -19.47 2.74 14.90
C LYS A 103 -19.27 1.79 13.70
N PHE A 104 -18.25 0.93 13.78
CA PHE A 104 -17.88 -0.01 12.74
C PHE A 104 -18.65 -1.34 12.89
N PRO A 105 -19.18 -1.87 11.77
CA PRO A 105 -19.75 -3.20 11.75
C PRO A 105 -18.65 -4.24 12.08
N VAL A 106 -18.91 -5.13 13.04
CA VAL A 106 -18.02 -6.25 13.49
C VAL A 106 -17.74 -7.30 12.38
N TYR A 107 -18.10 -6.99 11.15
CA TYR A 107 -18.16 -7.89 10.00
C TYR A 107 -16.79 -8.32 9.48
N ARG A 108 -15.68 -7.65 9.80
CA ARG A 108 -14.37 -8.16 9.41
C ARG A 108 -13.88 -9.30 10.30
N GLY A 109 -14.15 -9.21 11.61
CA GLY A 109 -13.93 -10.31 12.54
C GLY A 109 -14.94 -11.43 12.29
N LEU A 110 -16.24 -11.09 12.27
CA LEU A 110 -17.31 -12.07 12.05
C LEU A 110 -17.33 -12.65 10.63
N GLY A 111 -16.92 -11.93 9.59
CA GLY A 111 -16.81 -12.44 8.22
C GLY A 111 -15.66 -13.42 8.01
N ILE A 112 -14.70 -13.48 8.95
CA ILE A 112 -13.71 -14.57 9.03
C ILE A 112 -14.35 -15.81 9.71
N PHE A 113 -15.35 -15.63 10.57
CA PHE A 113 -16.07 -16.72 11.26
C PHE A 113 -17.29 -17.23 10.48
N VAL A 114 -17.88 -16.43 9.59
CA VAL A 114 -19.11 -16.76 8.85
C VAL A 114 -18.78 -17.01 7.38
N GLY A 115 -18.25 -18.20 7.12
CA GLY A 115 -18.19 -18.82 5.79
C GLY A 115 -16.98 -18.43 4.94
N ASP A 116 -16.38 -19.43 4.28
CA ASP A 116 -15.20 -19.40 3.40
C ASP A 116 -15.23 -18.45 2.18
N GLY A 117 -16.14 -17.48 2.13
CA GLY A 117 -16.26 -16.49 1.07
C GLY A 117 -15.50 -15.22 1.39
N VAL A 118 -14.17 -15.21 1.20
CA VAL A 118 -13.41 -13.95 1.19
C VAL A 118 -14.04 -13.04 0.12
N MET A 119 -14.57 -11.89 0.54
CA MET A 119 -15.12 -10.82 -0.34
C MET A 119 -14.00 -10.14 -1.16
N GLU A 120 -13.16 -10.92 -1.86
CA GLU A 120 -11.96 -10.46 -2.57
C GLU A 120 -12.26 -9.37 -3.61
N HIS A 121 -13.45 -9.41 -4.20
CA HIS A 121 -13.95 -8.34 -5.07
C HIS A 121 -14.04 -6.98 -4.38
N HIS A 122 -14.44 -6.96 -3.11
CA HIS A 122 -14.56 -5.73 -2.35
C HIS A 122 -13.17 -5.15 -2.03
N TYR A 123 -12.21 -6.00 -1.66
CA TYR A 123 -10.80 -5.59 -1.50
C TYR A 123 -10.21 -5.02 -2.80
N LEU A 124 -10.45 -5.70 -3.93
CA LEU A 124 -10.00 -5.25 -5.24
C LEU A 124 -10.64 -3.90 -5.63
N TYR A 125 -11.93 -3.71 -5.36
CA TYR A 125 -12.66 -2.46 -5.65
C TYR A 125 -12.03 -1.25 -4.96
N HIS A 126 -11.82 -1.33 -3.63
CA HIS A 126 -11.16 -0.26 -2.86
C HIS A 126 -9.73 0.01 -3.35
N THR A 127 -9.02 -1.07 -3.68
CA THR A 127 -7.67 -1.01 -4.24
C THR A 127 -7.61 -0.30 -5.59
N LEU A 128 -8.59 -0.52 -6.46
CA LEU A 128 -8.69 0.17 -7.75
C LEU A 128 -8.95 1.66 -7.56
N ILE A 129 -9.86 2.00 -6.65
CA ILE A 129 -10.23 3.40 -6.38
C ILE A 129 -9.04 4.18 -5.88
N ILE A 130 -8.31 3.68 -4.87
CA ILE A 130 -7.17 4.42 -4.33
C ILE A 130 -6.10 4.65 -5.40
N ILE A 131 -5.81 3.67 -6.25
CA ILE A 131 -4.84 3.82 -7.34
C ILE A 131 -5.34 4.81 -8.40
N PHE A 132 -6.61 4.75 -8.80
CA PHE A 132 -7.18 5.70 -9.76
C PHE A 132 -7.17 7.13 -9.20
N VAL A 133 -7.65 7.32 -7.97
CA VAL A 133 -7.64 8.61 -7.28
C VAL A 133 -6.21 9.14 -7.14
N THR A 134 -5.25 8.29 -6.79
CA THR A 134 -3.83 8.66 -6.72
C THR A 134 -3.30 9.15 -8.06
N ASN A 135 -3.53 8.39 -9.13
CA ASN A 135 -3.06 8.76 -10.47
C ASN A 135 -3.68 10.10 -10.91
N PHE A 136 -5.01 10.24 -10.83
CA PHE A 136 -5.67 11.47 -11.29
C PHE A 136 -5.34 12.69 -10.41
N SER A 137 -5.25 12.54 -9.09
CA SER A 137 -4.84 13.62 -8.18
C SER A 137 -3.41 14.08 -8.45
N CYS A 138 -2.49 13.15 -8.68
CA CYS A 138 -1.11 13.47 -9.04
C CYS A 138 -1.03 14.18 -10.40
N LEU A 139 -1.79 13.72 -11.39
CA LEU A 139 -1.88 14.40 -12.69
C LEU A 139 -2.48 15.81 -12.55
N LEU A 140 -3.51 16.00 -11.73
CA LEU A 140 -4.09 17.31 -11.43
C LEU A 140 -3.09 18.24 -10.74
N SER A 141 -2.27 17.70 -9.84
CA SER A 141 -1.23 18.48 -9.15
C SER A 141 -0.11 18.96 -10.08
N SER A 142 0.02 18.40 -11.28
CA SER A 142 1.06 18.79 -12.25
C SER A 142 0.81 20.13 -12.95
N PHE A 143 -0.38 20.69 -12.83
CA PHE A 143 -0.70 21.98 -13.41
C PHE A 143 -0.16 23.13 -12.56
N GLN A 144 0.51 24.07 -13.22
CA GLN A 144 0.99 25.29 -12.60
C GLN A 144 -0.15 26.33 -12.52
N LEU A 145 -0.63 26.58 -11.31
CA LEU A 145 -1.68 27.58 -11.05
C LEU A 145 -1.09 28.87 -10.46
N PHE A 146 -0.04 28.75 -9.65
CA PHE A 146 0.57 29.88 -8.94
C PHE A 146 2.00 30.13 -9.40
N LYS A 147 2.36 31.41 -9.58
CA LYS A 147 3.76 31.81 -9.85
C LYS A 147 4.65 31.66 -8.60
N ASN A 148 4.08 31.86 -7.41
CA ASN A 148 4.79 31.70 -6.16
C ASN A 148 5.02 30.20 -5.89
N LYS A 149 6.29 29.79 -5.78
CA LYS A 149 6.69 28.39 -5.55
C LYS A 149 6.11 27.81 -4.26
N ALA A 150 5.95 28.62 -3.21
CA ALA A 150 5.39 28.17 -1.94
C ALA A 150 3.88 27.86 -2.08
N LEU A 151 3.12 28.75 -2.72
CA LEU A 151 1.69 28.52 -2.98
C LEU A 151 1.48 27.33 -3.94
N GLN A 152 2.33 27.19 -4.96
CA GLN A 152 2.29 26.03 -5.85
C GLN A 152 2.58 24.73 -5.08
N PHE A 153 3.55 24.73 -4.16
CA PHE A 153 3.86 23.57 -3.32
C PHE A 153 2.70 23.18 -2.39
N ILE A 154 2.04 24.16 -1.78
CA ILE A 154 0.85 23.94 -0.95
C ILE A 154 -0.27 23.34 -1.81
N PHE A 155 -0.55 23.93 -2.97
CA PHE A 155 -1.54 23.40 -3.91
C PHE A 155 -1.22 21.97 -4.32
N THR A 156 0.02 21.67 -4.74
CA THR A 156 0.41 20.32 -5.16
C THR A 156 0.24 19.32 -4.04
N SER A 157 0.62 19.69 -2.81
CA SER A 157 0.53 18.81 -1.65
C SER A 157 -0.93 18.55 -1.27
N LEU A 158 -1.79 19.57 -1.26
CA LEU A 158 -3.22 19.42 -0.96
C LEU A 158 -3.97 18.65 -2.05
N ALA A 159 -3.67 18.92 -3.33
CA ALA A 159 -4.28 18.22 -4.46
C ALA A 159 -4.00 16.71 -4.43
N ILE A 160 -2.86 16.30 -3.89
CA ILE A 160 -2.52 14.89 -3.63
C ILE A 160 -3.19 14.42 -2.34
N LEU A 161 -2.97 15.09 -1.20
CA LEU A 161 -3.34 14.58 0.12
C LEU A 161 -4.86 14.49 0.33
N VAL A 162 -5.61 15.52 -0.07
CA VAL A 162 -7.06 15.57 0.22
C VAL A 162 -7.81 14.39 -0.42
N PRO A 163 -7.65 14.09 -1.72
CA PRO A 163 -8.30 12.92 -2.31
C PRO A 163 -7.87 11.59 -1.67
N HIS A 164 -6.61 11.43 -1.27
CA HIS A 164 -6.15 10.22 -0.59
C HIS A 164 -6.79 10.05 0.78
N LEU A 165 -6.85 11.12 1.59
CA LEU A 165 -7.53 11.10 2.88
C LEU A 165 -9.01 10.74 2.73
N MET A 166 -9.66 11.25 1.68
CA MET A 166 -11.05 10.95 1.41
C MET A 166 -11.23 9.46 1.12
N VAL A 167 -10.38 8.84 0.29
CA VAL A 167 -10.46 7.40 0.02
C VAL A 167 -10.14 6.55 1.25
N MET A 168 -9.15 6.95 2.06
CA MET A 168 -8.74 6.19 3.24
C MET A 168 -9.77 6.18 4.38
N TYR A 169 -10.59 7.23 4.52
CA TYR A 169 -11.42 7.43 5.72
C TYR A 169 -12.92 7.66 5.46
N LEU A 170 -13.34 7.89 4.21
CA LEU A 170 -14.76 8.12 3.89
C LEU A 170 -15.40 6.91 3.20
N SER A 171 -16.73 6.92 3.16
CA SER A 171 -17.57 5.82 2.66
C SER A 171 -17.61 5.70 1.14
N ASP A 172 -18.01 4.52 0.67
CA ASP A 172 -18.03 4.10 -0.74
C ASP A 172 -18.77 5.06 -1.69
N ALA A 173 -19.86 5.67 -1.21
CA ALA A 173 -20.66 6.61 -2.01
C ALA A 173 -19.88 7.88 -2.42
N ILE A 174 -18.84 8.25 -1.68
CA ILE A 174 -18.04 9.46 -1.91
C ILE A 174 -16.99 9.23 -3.01
N TYR A 175 -16.61 7.98 -3.29
CA TYR A 175 -15.54 7.67 -4.26
C TYR A 175 -15.90 8.04 -5.69
N LEU A 176 -17.15 7.77 -6.11
CA LEU A 176 -17.61 8.14 -7.45
C LEU A 176 -17.67 9.67 -7.61
N ALA A 177 -18.18 10.38 -6.61
CA ALA A 177 -18.19 11.84 -6.59
C ALA A 177 -16.77 12.41 -6.65
N LEU A 178 -15.83 11.84 -5.90
CA LEU A 178 -14.42 12.25 -5.91
C LEU A 178 -13.76 12.03 -7.28
N ALA A 179 -13.99 10.89 -7.91
CA ALA A 179 -13.47 10.60 -9.25
C ALA A 179 -14.02 11.60 -10.28
N ILE A 180 -15.32 11.89 -10.22
CA ILE A 180 -15.97 12.89 -11.08
C ILE A 180 -15.34 14.27 -10.84
N VAL A 181 -15.19 14.70 -9.58
CA VAL A 181 -14.57 15.99 -9.23
C VAL A 181 -13.13 16.08 -9.75
N LEU A 182 -12.33 15.02 -9.65
CA LEU A 182 -10.97 15.01 -10.18
C LEU A 182 -10.95 15.12 -11.71
N LEU A 183 -11.84 14.42 -12.40
CA LEU A 183 -11.97 14.50 -13.86
C LEU A 183 -12.42 15.90 -14.32
N PHE A 184 -13.45 16.46 -13.67
CA PHE A 184 -13.87 17.84 -13.93
C PHE A 184 -12.77 18.85 -13.58
N GLY A 185 -12.02 18.62 -12.51
CA GLY A 185 -10.85 19.40 -12.12
C GLY A 185 -9.81 19.45 -13.23
N LEU A 186 -9.50 18.32 -13.88
CA LEU A 186 -8.58 18.27 -15.02
C LEU A 186 -9.08 19.12 -16.20
N ILE A 187 -10.39 19.11 -16.48
CA ILE A 187 -11.00 19.91 -17.56
C ILE A 187 -10.98 21.41 -17.21
N ILE A 188 -11.34 21.77 -15.99
CA ILE A 188 -11.35 23.17 -15.53
C ILE A 188 -9.94 23.73 -15.54
N VAL A 189 -8.98 22.99 -15.00
CA VAL A 189 -7.58 23.44 -14.95
C VAL A 189 -6.99 23.54 -16.35
N ARG A 190 -7.37 22.67 -17.31
CA ARG A 190 -7.04 22.84 -18.73
C ARG A 190 -7.51 24.19 -19.28
N TYR A 191 -8.70 24.63 -18.90
CA TYR A 191 -9.29 25.90 -19.36
C TYR A 191 -8.62 27.12 -18.70
N ILE A 192 -8.32 27.03 -17.41
CA ILE A 192 -7.70 28.11 -16.62
C ILE A 192 -6.22 28.28 -16.96
N SER A 193 -5.50 27.17 -17.19
CA SER A 193 -4.07 27.18 -17.51
C SER A 193 -3.87 27.64 -18.96
N LYS A 194 -3.93 28.96 -19.18
CA LYS A 194 -3.82 29.59 -20.51
C LYS A 194 -2.36 29.75 -21.01
N LYS A 195 -1.36 29.16 -20.35
CA LYS A 195 0.04 29.29 -20.77
C LYS A 195 0.72 27.94 -21.03
N PRO A 196 0.87 27.53 -22.31
CA PRO A 196 1.72 26.40 -22.65
C PRO A 196 3.19 26.72 -22.34
N TRP A 197 3.90 25.75 -21.76
CA TRP A 197 5.35 25.83 -21.62
C TRP A 197 6.01 25.87 -23.00
N LYS A 198 6.89 26.85 -23.22
CA LYS A 198 7.78 26.97 -24.39
C LYS A 198 9.17 26.51 -23.95
N ASN A 199 9.63 25.39 -24.50
CA ASN A 199 11.05 25.19 -24.77
C ASN A 199 11.20 24.51 -26.13
N LYS A 200 11.97 25.17 -27.01
CA LYS A 200 12.48 24.62 -28.26
C LYS A 200 13.80 23.90 -27.92
N ASP A 201 14.06 22.80 -28.59
CA ASP A 201 15.37 22.11 -28.69
C ASP A 201 15.78 21.19 -27.53
N GLU A 202 15.07 20.07 -27.31
CA GLU A 202 15.54 19.03 -26.38
C GLU A 202 15.20 17.60 -26.86
N ASN A 203 16.09 16.64 -26.56
CA ASN A 203 15.98 15.23 -26.97
C ASN A 203 14.63 14.61 -26.51
N PRO A 204 13.79 14.06 -27.43
CA PRO A 204 12.47 13.53 -27.10
C PRO A 204 12.48 12.42 -26.04
N LEU A 205 13.54 11.60 -26.01
CA LEU A 205 13.66 10.46 -25.10
C LEU A 205 14.07 10.85 -23.68
N GLU A 206 14.98 11.82 -23.57
CA GLU A 206 15.67 12.17 -22.32
C GLU A 206 14.78 13.04 -21.43
N ASN A 207 13.95 13.90 -22.03
CA ASN A 207 13.00 14.75 -21.31
C ASN A 207 11.52 14.34 -21.47
N GLY A 208 11.20 13.39 -22.36
CA GLY A 208 9.85 12.86 -22.56
C GLY A 208 9.61 11.59 -21.77
N PHE A 209 9.77 10.43 -22.41
CA PHE A 209 9.38 9.14 -21.84
C PHE A 209 10.08 8.78 -20.51
N VAL A 210 11.39 9.06 -20.38
CA VAL A 210 12.12 8.81 -19.13
C VAL A 210 11.53 9.62 -17.98
N TYR A 211 11.14 10.87 -18.25
CA TYR A 211 10.44 11.71 -17.29
C TYR A 211 9.10 11.09 -16.89
N TYR A 212 8.27 10.58 -17.81
CA TYR A 212 6.96 10.00 -17.47
C TYR A 212 7.06 8.69 -16.70
N VAL A 213 8.02 7.83 -17.04
CA VAL A 213 8.29 6.63 -16.24
C VAL A 213 8.79 7.02 -14.84
N GLY A 214 9.58 8.09 -14.72
CA GLY A 214 9.95 8.68 -13.44
C GLY A 214 8.74 9.27 -12.69
N PHE A 215 7.88 10.00 -13.38
CA PHE A 215 6.69 10.60 -12.79
C PHE A 215 5.75 9.53 -12.24
N ALA A 216 5.47 8.47 -13.01
CA ALA A 216 4.69 7.32 -12.56
C ALA A 216 5.29 6.66 -11.31
N LYS A 217 6.63 6.53 -11.23
CA LYS A 217 7.31 6.10 -9.99
C LYS A 217 6.93 7.01 -8.82
N GLY A 218 7.07 8.31 -9.00
CA GLY A 218 6.75 9.29 -7.97
C GLY A 218 5.31 9.17 -7.48
N VAL A 219 4.34 9.03 -8.40
CA VAL A 219 2.92 8.81 -8.07
C VAL A 219 2.75 7.59 -7.17
N LEU A 220 3.34 6.46 -7.53
CA LEU A 220 3.21 5.22 -6.77
C LEU A 220 3.87 5.34 -5.38
N ILE A 221 5.04 5.98 -5.28
CA ILE A 221 5.73 6.17 -4.00
C ILE A 221 4.96 7.10 -3.09
N VAL A 222 4.41 8.20 -3.62
CA VAL A 222 3.56 9.12 -2.86
C VAL A 222 2.37 8.38 -2.27
N ALA A 223 1.70 7.52 -3.04
CA ALA A 223 0.60 6.69 -2.55
C ALA A 223 1.05 5.81 -1.37
N ILE A 224 2.18 5.11 -1.54
CA ILE A 224 2.74 4.20 -0.55
C ILE A 224 3.06 4.93 0.75
N VAL A 225 3.79 6.05 0.70
CA VAL A 225 4.25 6.72 1.93
C VAL A 225 3.11 7.33 2.75
N ILE A 226 2.04 7.80 2.10
CA ILE A 226 0.82 8.29 2.77
C ILE A 226 0.11 7.13 3.46
N VAL A 227 -0.05 6.00 2.77
CA VAL A 227 -0.80 4.84 3.26
C VAL A 227 -0.07 4.12 4.40
N ILE A 228 1.28 4.10 4.41
CA ILE A 228 2.06 3.43 5.47
C ILE A 228 1.76 4.00 6.86
N LEU A 229 1.66 5.31 7.04
CA LEU A 229 1.22 5.88 8.33
C LEU A 229 -0.31 5.86 8.46
N GLY A 230 -1.03 6.03 7.36
CA GLY A 230 -2.50 6.05 7.36
C GLY A 230 -3.12 4.80 7.99
N VAL A 231 -2.54 3.62 7.75
CA VAL A 231 -3.10 2.35 8.26
C VAL A 231 -3.16 2.26 9.77
N ASP A 232 -2.25 2.95 10.45
CA ASP A 232 -2.06 2.87 11.89
C ASP A 232 -3.24 3.49 12.65
N ASN A 233 -4.09 4.28 11.99
CA ASN A 233 -5.35 4.76 12.58
C ASN A 233 -6.46 3.71 12.49
N ILE A 234 -7.28 3.62 13.54
CA ILE A 234 -8.41 2.68 13.60
C ILE A 234 -9.52 2.97 12.58
N ASN A 235 -9.70 4.23 12.18
CA ASN A 235 -10.73 4.62 11.20
C ASN A 235 -10.29 4.35 9.76
N PHE A 236 -9.06 3.88 9.54
CA PHE A 236 -8.57 3.54 8.22
C PHE A 236 -9.46 2.45 7.59
N ASN A 237 -9.84 2.64 6.33
CA ASN A 237 -10.66 1.70 5.60
C ASN A 237 -10.01 0.31 5.60
N GLN A 238 -10.69 -0.61 6.26
CA GLN A 238 -10.17 -1.93 6.56
C GLN A 238 -9.90 -2.75 5.29
N PHE A 239 -10.67 -2.55 4.23
CA PHE A 239 -10.50 -3.26 2.96
C PHE A 239 -9.20 -2.89 2.20
N MET A 240 -8.49 -1.86 2.66
CA MET A 240 -7.19 -1.47 2.11
C MET A 240 -6.00 -1.96 2.95
N ARG A 241 -6.24 -2.50 4.15
CA ARG A 241 -5.17 -3.05 5.01
C ARG A 241 -4.58 -4.31 4.39
N LYS A 242 -3.32 -4.61 4.74
CA LYS A 242 -2.60 -5.81 4.27
C LYS A 242 -3.45 -7.07 4.44
N THR A 243 -3.37 -7.95 3.45
CA THR A 243 -3.90 -9.31 3.58
C THR A 243 -2.82 -10.21 4.17
N TYR A 244 -3.27 -11.28 4.84
CA TYR A 244 -2.39 -12.28 5.43
C TYR A 244 -1.85 -13.22 4.34
N TYR A 245 -2.48 -14.39 4.14
CA TYR A 245 -2.07 -15.36 3.12
C TYR A 245 -2.96 -15.32 1.88
N ASP A 246 -4.24 -15.01 2.05
CA ASP A 246 -5.26 -15.02 1.00
C ASP A 246 -5.85 -13.61 0.82
N GLY A 247 -5.87 -13.14 -0.42
CA GLY A 247 -6.51 -11.90 -0.84
C GLY A 247 -5.56 -10.94 -1.55
N PHE A 248 -6.11 -9.77 -1.89
CA PHE A 248 -5.39 -8.71 -2.58
C PHE A 248 -5.96 -7.35 -2.15
N SER A 249 -5.17 -6.56 -1.41
CA SER A 249 -5.54 -5.21 -0.98
C SER A 249 -4.54 -4.14 -1.42
N ALA A 250 -4.88 -2.87 -1.16
CA ALA A 250 -4.05 -1.73 -1.52
C ALA A 250 -2.64 -1.79 -0.92
N MET A 251 -2.53 -2.19 0.35
CA MET A 251 -1.24 -2.31 1.03
C MET A 251 -0.37 -3.46 0.51
N ASP A 252 -0.97 -4.45 -0.15
CA ASP A 252 -0.25 -5.60 -0.66
C ASP A 252 0.54 -5.28 -1.94
N ILE A 253 0.25 -4.15 -2.57
CA ILE A 253 0.81 -3.79 -3.87
C ILE A 253 2.21 -3.17 -3.76
N GLY A 254 2.49 -2.46 -2.67
CA GLY A 254 3.68 -1.60 -2.57
C GLY A 254 4.98 -2.33 -2.89
N ALA A 255 5.20 -3.50 -2.27
CA ALA A 255 6.36 -4.34 -2.54
C ALA A 255 6.41 -4.83 -4.00
N GLY A 256 5.28 -5.28 -4.53
CA GLY A 256 5.14 -5.69 -5.93
C GLY A 256 5.51 -4.58 -6.91
N PHE A 257 5.08 -3.33 -6.67
CA PHE A 257 5.46 -2.18 -7.49
C PHE A 257 6.95 -1.89 -7.46
N PHE A 258 7.59 -1.87 -6.29
CA PHE A 258 9.03 -1.62 -6.24
C PHE A 258 9.83 -2.67 -7.00
N VAL A 259 9.41 -3.94 -6.92
CA VAL A 259 10.03 -5.04 -7.63
C VAL A 259 9.82 -4.88 -9.13
N THR A 260 8.57 -4.76 -9.61
CA THR A 260 8.28 -4.66 -11.05
C THR A 260 8.87 -3.40 -11.70
N GLN A 261 8.95 -2.30 -10.95
CA GLN A 261 9.59 -1.04 -11.33
C GLN A 261 11.07 -1.18 -11.73
N THR A 262 11.75 -2.22 -11.24
CA THR A 262 13.13 -2.53 -11.64
C THR A 262 13.23 -2.78 -13.14
N GLY A 263 12.23 -3.46 -13.72
CA GLY A 263 12.18 -3.79 -15.13
C GLY A 263 12.17 -2.56 -16.04
N SER A 264 11.33 -1.58 -15.74
CA SER A 264 11.26 -0.34 -16.51
C SER A 264 12.51 0.51 -16.34
N SER A 265 13.13 0.49 -15.16
CA SER A 265 14.40 1.18 -14.89
C SER A 265 15.55 0.58 -15.69
N ILE A 266 15.58 -0.74 -15.83
CA ILE A 266 16.58 -1.47 -16.64
C ILE A 266 16.32 -1.23 -18.13
N ALA A 267 15.06 -1.26 -18.58
CA ALA A 267 14.68 -0.97 -19.97
C ALA A 267 15.12 0.43 -20.44
N LEU A 268 15.14 1.42 -19.53
CA LEU A 268 15.59 2.78 -19.81
C LEU A 268 17.11 2.99 -19.64
N SER A 269 17.83 2.01 -19.08
CA SER A 269 19.28 2.10 -18.91
C SER A 269 19.99 1.93 -20.26
N ARG A 270 20.74 2.96 -20.68
CA ARG A 270 21.49 2.95 -21.95
C ARG A 270 22.85 2.22 -21.89
N ARG A 271 23.32 1.84 -20.70
CA ARG A 271 24.66 1.26 -20.50
C ARG A 271 24.59 -0.25 -20.37
N LYS A 272 25.38 -0.97 -21.18
CA LYS A 272 25.77 -2.36 -20.87
C LYS A 272 26.54 -2.35 -19.55
N LYS A 273 26.17 -3.24 -18.63
CA LYS A 273 26.74 -3.29 -17.28
C LYS A 273 27.57 -4.57 -17.16
N ASN A 274 28.81 -4.45 -16.70
CA ASN A 274 29.58 -5.62 -16.30
C ASN A 274 29.01 -6.20 -14.99
N VAL A 275 29.21 -7.50 -14.74
CA VAL A 275 28.77 -8.18 -13.50
C VAL A 275 29.13 -7.37 -12.25
N TRP A 276 30.39 -6.93 -12.13
CA TRP A 276 30.83 -6.13 -10.99
C TRP A 276 30.01 -4.85 -10.79
N LEU A 277 29.67 -4.15 -11.87
CA LEU A 277 28.86 -2.92 -11.79
C LEU A 277 27.43 -3.23 -11.34
N ILE A 278 26.86 -4.38 -11.74
CA ILE A 278 25.52 -4.83 -11.32
C ILE A 278 25.53 -5.08 -9.81
N PHE A 279 26.50 -5.84 -9.30
CA PHE A 279 26.62 -6.11 -7.87
C PHE A 279 26.90 -4.84 -7.07
N LYS A 280 27.84 -4.01 -7.53
CA LYS A 280 28.17 -2.74 -6.89
C LYS A 280 26.91 -1.91 -6.70
N LYS A 281 26.12 -1.68 -7.76
CA LYS A 281 24.89 -0.86 -7.69
C LYS A 281 23.84 -1.36 -6.71
N ASN A 282 23.80 -2.66 -6.41
CA ASN A 282 22.83 -3.24 -5.48
C ASN A 282 23.41 -3.45 -4.06
N ILE A 283 24.68 -3.12 -3.82
CA ILE A 283 25.32 -3.29 -2.51
C ILE A 283 24.63 -2.46 -1.43
N ILE A 284 24.18 -1.24 -1.76
CA ILE A 284 23.50 -0.36 -0.79
C ILE A 284 22.18 -0.98 -0.34
N ILE A 285 21.41 -1.56 -1.27
CA ILE A 285 20.14 -2.23 -0.95
C ILE A 285 20.40 -3.45 -0.05
N MET A 286 21.47 -4.21 -0.34
CA MET A 286 21.86 -5.37 0.47
C MET A 286 22.31 -4.95 1.87
N VAL A 287 23.07 -3.86 2.01
CA VAL A 287 23.44 -3.30 3.32
C VAL A 287 22.20 -2.84 4.08
N ILE A 288 21.25 -2.16 3.44
CA ILE A 288 19.98 -1.77 4.06
C ILE A 288 19.21 -3.01 4.55
N ALA A 289 19.19 -4.08 3.76
CA ALA A 289 18.54 -5.33 4.13
C ALA A 289 19.15 -5.94 5.40
N ILE A 290 20.49 -5.97 5.49
CA ILE A 290 21.22 -6.47 6.66
C ILE A 290 20.97 -5.59 7.89
N VAL A 291 21.12 -4.27 7.74
CA VAL A 291 20.87 -3.31 8.83
C VAL A 291 19.46 -3.48 9.37
N ARG A 292 18.44 -3.61 8.51
CA ARG A 292 17.05 -3.84 8.95
C ARG A 292 16.91 -5.13 9.78
N THR A 293 17.47 -6.25 9.31
CA THR A 293 17.40 -7.52 10.04
C THR A 293 18.07 -7.41 11.40
N VAL A 294 19.24 -6.79 11.47
CA VAL A 294 19.96 -6.57 12.75
C VAL A 294 19.19 -5.63 13.66
N SER A 295 18.67 -4.50 13.15
CA SER A 295 17.88 -3.55 13.93
C SER A 295 16.65 -4.20 14.56
N ILE A 296 15.91 -5.02 13.82
CA ILE A 296 14.73 -5.73 14.34
C ILE A 296 15.13 -6.72 15.42
N ALA A 297 16.19 -7.50 15.18
CA ALA A 297 16.69 -8.46 16.16
C ALA A 297 17.16 -7.80 17.46
N LEU A 298 17.82 -6.63 17.39
CA LEU A 298 18.30 -5.89 18.55
C LEU A 298 17.19 -5.18 19.32
N LEU A 299 16.17 -4.67 18.62
CA LEU A 299 15.06 -3.92 19.23
C LEU A 299 13.96 -4.83 19.80
N GLY A 300 14.03 -6.14 19.55
CA GLY A 300 12.99 -7.09 20.00
C GLY A 300 11.61 -6.81 19.40
N TYR A 301 11.55 -6.11 18.26
CA TYR A 301 10.29 -5.73 17.63
C TYR A 301 9.66 -6.95 16.94
N GLY A 302 8.45 -7.33 17.35
CA GLY A 302 7.70 -8.41 16.70
C GLY A 302 7.35 -8.04 15.26
N VAL A 303 7.93 -8.76 14.30
CA VAL A 303 7.58 -8.63 12.88
C VAL A 303 6.76 -9.84 12.47
N ASP A 304 5.74 -9.64 11.65
CA ASP A 304 4.96 -10.76 11.12
C ASP A 304 5.84 -11.61 10.19
N GLU A 305 6.26 -12.76 10.71
CA GLU A 305 7.11 -13.72 10.02
C GLU A 305 6.46 -14.28 8.75
N ARG A 306 5.14 -14.13 8.61
CA ARG A 306 4.38 -14.59 7.43
C ARG A 306 4.53 -13.68 6.22
N GLU A 307 5.13 -12.48 6.37
CA GLU A 307 5.37 -11.59 5.23
C GLU A 307 6.55 -12.07 4.38
N TYR A 308 7.70 -12.28 5.03
CA TYR A 308 8.95 -12.63 4.35
C TYR A 308 9.72 -13.75 5.07
N GLY A 309 9.45 -13.98 6.35
CA GLY A 309 10.20 -14.88 7.21
C GLY A 309 10.74 -14.20 8.45
N VAL A 310 11.53 -14.94 9.23
CA VAL A 310 12.12 -14.49 10.49
C VAL A 310 13.26 -13.50 10.27
N HIS A 311 14.15 -13.78 9.31
CA HIS A 311 15.35 -12.98 9.05
C HIS A 311 15.28 -12.23 7.72
N TRP A 312 14.46 -12.71 6.80
CA TRP A 312 14.29 -12.16 5.47
C TRP A 312 13.36 -10.96 5.48
N ASN A 313 13.59 -10.03 4.57
CA ASN A 313 12.80 -8.84 4.41
C ASN A 313 12.72 -8.43 2.95
N PHE A 314 11.82 -7.50 2.66
CA PHE A 314 11.57 -6.95 1.33
C PHE A 314 12.85 -6.54 0.56
N PHE A 315 13.84 -5.94 1.24
CA PHE A 315 15.05 -5.43 0.58
C PHE A 315 15.92 -6.56 0.03
N TYR A 316 15.95 -7.75 0.66
CA TYR A 316 16.62 -8.92 0.10
C TYR A 316 15.97 -9.39 -1.19
N THR A 317 14.64 -9.57 -1.20
CA THR A 317 13.88 -9.95 -2.41
C THR A 317 14.10 -8.93 -3.53
N LEU A 318 14.10 -7.63 -3.21
CA LEU A 318 14.35 -6.56 -4.18
C LEU A 318 15.78 -6.62 -4.74
N ALA A 319 16.80 -6.77 -3.89
CA ALA A 319 18.19 -6.83 -4.32
C ALA A 319 18.46 -8.03 -5.24
N ILE A 320 18.00 -9.22 -4.85
CA ILE A 320 18.17 -10.44 -5.64
C ILE A 320 17.45 -10.32 -6.98
N THR A 321 16.21 -9.83 -6.97
CA THR A 321 15.45 -9.64 -8.22
C THR A 321 16.16 -8.66 -9.16
N ARG A 322 16.65 -7.52 -8.65
CA ARG A 322 17.39 -6.55 -9.46
C ARG A 322 18.63 -7.15 -10.10
N ILE A 323 19.42 -7.90 -9.33
CA ILE A 323 20.64 -8.56 -9.81
C ILE A 323 20.27 -9.59 -10.88
N ALA A 324 19.29 -10.47 -10.61
CA ALA A 324 18.87 -11.51 -11.53
C ALA A 324 18.37 -10.93 -12.87
N VAL A 325 17.50 -9.92 -12.84
CA VAL A 325 16.95 -9.29 -14.05
C VAL A 325 18.02 -8.56 -14.85
N ASP A 326 18.95 -7.84 -14.19
CA ASP A 326 20.08 -7.20 -14.88
C ASP A 326 21.00 -8.24 -15.54
N LEU A 327 21.28 -9.37 -14.88
CA LEU A 327 22.08 -10.46 -15.45
C LEU A 327 21.38 -11.10 -16.65
N ILE A 328 20.10 -11.47 -16.51
CA ILE A 328 19.29 -12.08 -17.57
C ILE A 328 19.23 -11.15 -18.78
N ASN A 329 18.93 -9.87 -18.60
CA ASN A 329 18.84 -8.91 -19.70
C ASN A 329 20.20 -8.60 -20.35
N THR A 330 21.32 -8.78 -19.65
CA THR A 330 22.66 -8.47 -20.18
C THR A 330 23.30 -9.67 -20.89
N TYR A 331 23.14 -10.87 -20.34
CA TYR A 331 23.90 -12.05 -20.77
C TYR A 331 23.05 -13.10 -21.50
N CYS A 332 21.73 -13.13 -21.34
CA CYS A 332 20.89 -14.08 -22.06
C CYS A 332 20.51 -13.56 -23.45
N HIS A 333 20.29 -14.50 -24.37
CA HIS A 333 19.80 -14.18 -25.72
C HIS A 333 18.39 -13.55 -25.65
N GLU A 334 18.06 -12.66 -26.59
CA GLU A 334 16.80 -11.92 -26.57
C GLU A 334 15.55 -12.82 -26.57
N TYR A 335 15.59 -13.94 -27.30
CA TYR A 335 14.52 -14.95 -27.28
C TYR A 335 14.29 -15.53 -25.87
N VAL A 336 15.36 -15.78 -25.11
CA VAL A 336 15.25 -16.27 -23.73
C VAL A 336 14.61 -15.21 -22.85
N VAL A 337 15.06 -13.95 -22.94
CA VAL A 337 14.50 -12.84 -22.15
C VAL A 337 12.99 -12.67 -22.41
N LYS A 338 12.54 -12.87 -23.66
CA LYS A 338 11.12 -12.80 -24.04
C LYS A 338 10.29 -13.97 -23.51
N ALA A 339 10.81 -15.19 -23.54
CA ALA A 339 10.07 -16.39 -23.15
C ALA A 339 10.08 -16.64 -21.63
N LEU A 340 11.20 -16.33 -20.96
CA LEU A 340 11.46 -16.68 -19.57
C LEU A 340 10.37 -16.24 -18.57
N PRO A 341 9.81 -15.01 -18.59
CA PRO A 341 8.79 -14.64 -17.60
C PRO A 341 7.51 -15.49 -17.72
N PHE A 342 7.14 -15.91 -18.93
CA PHE A 342 6.00 -16.81 -19.12
C PHE A 342 6.28 -18.20 -18.58
N VAL A 343 7.47 -18.74 -18.87
CA VAL A 343 7.91 -20.06 -18.38
C VAL A 343 7.94 -20.08 -16.86
N ILE A 344 8.56 -19.09 -16.22
CA ILE A 344 8.66 -19.03 -14.76
C ILE A 344 7.26 -18.96 -14.14
N VAL A 345 6.37 -18.08 -14.62
CA VAL A 345 5.02 -17.95 -14.05
C VAL A 345 4.24 -19.26 -14.12
N VAL A 346 4.23 -19.91 -15.28
CA VAL A 346 3.47 -21.15 -15.47
C VAL A 346 4.06 -22.28 -14.63
N VAL A 347 5.38 -22.49 -14.70
CA VAL A 347 6.04 -23.57 -13.96
C VAL A 347 5.92 -23.36 -12.45
N TYR A 348 6.12 -22.13 -11.97
CA TYR A 348 6.01 -21.81 -10.55
C TYR A 348 4.57 -21.98 -10.04
N GLU A 349 3.57 -21.54 -10.80
CA GLU A 349 2.17 -21.75 -10.40
C GLU A 349 1.80 -23.24 -10.38
N LEU A 350 2.26 -24.02 -11.36
CA LEU A 350 2.08 -25.48 -11.34
C LEU A 350 2.70 -26.11 -10.09
N ILE A 351 3.90 -25.69 -9.69
CA ILE A 351 4.54 -26.16 -8.45
C ILE A 351 3.69 -25.80 -7.23
N LEU A 352 3.17 -24.56 -7.14
CA LEU A 352 2.33 -24.13 -6.02
C LEU A 352 1.02 -24.94 -5.93
N ILE A 353 0.38 -25.21 -7.07
CA ILE A 353 -0.85 -26.00 -7.15
C ILE A 353 -0.58 -27.46 -6.75
N LEU A 354 0.42 -28.10 -7.35
CA LEU A 354 0.74 -29.52 -7.11
C LEU A 354 1.14 -29.80 -5.66
N THR A 355 1.88 -28.87 -5.05
CA THR A 355 2.30 -29.01 -3.64
C THR A 355 1.20 -28.63 -2.65
N GLY A 356 0.21 -27.84 -3.08
CA GLY A 356 -0.78 -27.22 -2.19
C GLY A 356 -0.14 -26.16 -1.26
N ALA A 357 0.93 -25.50 -1.73
CA ALA A 357 1.77 -24.63 -0.91
C ALA A 357 0.99 -23.50 -0.22
N ILE A 358 -0.02 -22.92 -0.88
CA ILE A 358 -0.83 -21.82 -0.31
C ILE A 358 -1.45 -22.22 1.05
N LYS A 359 -1.92 -23.47 1.17
CA LYS A 359 -2.53 -23.97 2.41
C LYS A 359 -1.52 -24.54 3.40
N LYS A 360 -0.44 -25.18 2.91
CA LYS A 360 0.51 -25.90 3.76
C LYS A 360 1.62 -25.03 4.32
N VAL A 361 2.11 -24.05 3.56
CA VAL A 361 3.25 -23.20 3.94
C VAL A 361 3.03 -22.47 5.27
N PRO A 362 1.84 -21.94 5.60
CA PRO A 362 1.60 -21.29 6.89
C PRO A 362 1.89 -22.20 8.10
N ASP A 363 1.52 -23.47 8.01
CA ASP A 363 1.55 -24.42 9.13
C ASP A 363 2.88 -25.20 9.24
N LEU A 364 3.78 -25.04 8.28
CA LEU A 364 5.06 -25.74 8.31
C LEU A 364 5.94 -25.25 9.48
N PRO A 365 6.65 -26.16 10.19
CA PRO A 365 7.58 -25.76 11.23
C PRO A 365 8.75 -24.96 10.64
N ARG A 366 9.21 -23.93 11.36
CA ARG A 366 10.39 -23.12 11.00
C ARG A 366 11.68 -23.79 11.51
N SER A 367 11.95 -25.02 11.09
CA SER A 367 12.99 -25.88 11.66
C SER A 367 14.43 -25.46 11.36
N ASN A 368 14.66 -24.76 10.24
CA ASN A 368 15.99 -24.35 9.80
C ASN A 368 15.93 -22.99 9.09
N ILE A 369 17.08 -22.41 8.75
CA ILE A 369 17.18 -21.04 8.17
C ILE A 369 16.36 -20.90 6.88
N ILE A 370 16.28 -21.94 6.04
CA ILE A 370 15.52 -21.91 4.80
C ILE A 370 14.02 -21.89 5.09
N TYR A 371 13.55 -22.82 5.94
CA TYR A 371 12.13 -22.89 6.31
C TYR A 371 11.69 -21.70 7.16
N ALA A 372 12.61 -21.06 7.89
CA ALA A 372 12.37 -19.82 8.61
C ALA A 372 12.14 -18.61 7.68
N ASN A 373 12.64 -18.67 6.45
CA ASN A 373 12.60 -17.57 5.46
C ASN A 373 11.87 -17.96 4.16
N ARG A 374 11.04 -19.00 4.22
CA ARG A 374 10.40 -19.64 3.06
C ARG A 374 9.52 -18.68 2.27
N GLU A 375 8.79 -17.80 2.93
CA GLU A 375 7.88 -16.85 2.28
C GLU A 375 8.66 -15.91 1.35
N GLY A 376 9.74 -15.32 1.89
CA GLY A 376 10.63 -14.44 1.14
C GLY A 376 11.32 -15.15 -0.02
N LEU A 377 11.80 -16.38 0.18
CA LEU A 377 12.46 -17.17 -0.87
C LEU A 377 11.49 -17.58 -1.99
N LEU A 378 10.30 -18.05 -1.63
CA LEU A 378 9.26 -18.45 -2.58
C LEU A 378 8.73 -17.24 -3.37
N SER A 379 8.81 -16.02 -2.84
CA SER A 379 8.39 -14.81 -3.57
C SER A 379 9.29 -14.45 -4.78
N ILE A 380 10.52 -14.97 -4.85
CA ILE A 380 11.56 -14.56 -5.82
C ILE A 380 11.24 -14.89 -7.29
N PRO A 381 10.78 -16.11 -7.66
CA PRO A 381 10.56 -16.46 -9.06
C PRO A 381 9.61 -15.50 -9.77
N ASN A 382 8.43 -15.26 -9.21
CA ASN A 382 7.47 -14.32 -9.78
C ASN A 382 7.88 -12.85 -9.62
N SER A 383 8.77 -12.53 -8.68
CA SER A 383 9.39 -11.19 -8.59
C SER A 383 10.25 -10.91 -9.82
N ILE A 384 11.04 -11.90 -10.24
CA ILE A 384 11.83 -11.86 -11.47
C ILE A 384 10.91 -11.77 -12.69
N SER A 385 9.88 -12.62 -12.77
CA SER A 385 8.92 -12.61 -13.89
C SER A 385 8.21 -11.26 -14.05
N GLY A 386 7.71 -10.67 -12.96
CA GLY A 386 7.04 -9.37 -13.02
C GLY A 386 7.96 -8.27 -13.53
N SER A 387 9.20 -8.26 -13.04
CA SER A 387 10.22 -7.31 -13.49
C SER A 387 10.58 -7.51 -14.97
N LEU A 388 10.68 -8.76 -15.44
CA LEU A 388 10.93 -9.08 -16.85
C LEU A 388 9.74 -8.69 -17.74
N PHE A 389 8.49 -8.94 -17.33
CA PHE A 389 7.33 -8.48 -18.07
C PHE A 389 7.32 -6.95 -18.23
N VAL A 390 7.53 -6.21 -17.13
CA VAL A 390 7.60 -4.75 -17.21
C VAL A 390 8.75 -4.29 -18.10
N LEU A 391 9.91 -4.96 -18.05
CA LEU A 391 11.04 -4.66 -18.94
C LEU A 391 10.65 -4.81 -20.41
N LEU A 392 10.00 -5.91 -20.78
CA LEU A 392 9.57 -6.17 -22.16
C LEU A 392 8.53 -5.14 -22.63
N ILE A 393 7.49 -4.90 -21.84
CA ILE A 393 6.42 -3.94 -22.16
C ILE A 393 7.00 -2.53 -22.29
N THR A 394 7.90 -2.14 -21.38
CA THR A 394 8.56 -0.82 -21.42
C THR A 394 9.43 -0.68 -22.67
N LYS A 395 10.19 -1.72 -23.07
CA LYS A 395 11.00 -1.66 -24.30
C LYS A 395 10.14 -1.44 -25.55
N ILE A 396 9.00 -2.12 -25.66
CA ILE A 396 8.06 -1.96 -26.78
C ILE A 396 7.48 -0.54 -26.77
N ALA A 397 6.97 -0.08 -25.63
CA ALA A 397 6.42 1.26 -25.46
C ALA A 397 7.45 2.36 -25.82
N VAL A 398 8.69 2.21 -25.36
CA VAL A 398 9.80 3.11 -25.71
C VAL A 398 10.07 3.13 -27.22
N SER A 399 9.97 1.99 -27.91
CA SER A 399 10.18 1.91 -29.36
C SER A 399 9.13 2.74 -30.10
N TYR A 400 7.84 2.54 -29.82
CA TYR A 400 6.77 3.34 -30.42
C TYR A 400 6.88 4.82 -30.07
N TYR A 401 7.30 5.13 -28.84
CA TYR A 401 7.52 6.49 -28.42
C TYR A 401 8.63 7.18 -29.22
N LYS A 402 9.75 6.48 -29.49
CA LYS A 402 10.86 6.97 -30.32
C LYS A 402 10.44 7.28 -31.75
N GLU A 403 9.54 6.48 -32.30
CA GLU A 403 8.96 6.68 -33.63
C GLU A 403 7.92 7.82 -33.68
N GLY A 404 7.70 8.54 -32.57
CA GLY A 404 6.69 9.59 -32.47
C GLY A 404 5.26 9.08 -32.28
N GLN A 405 5.06 7.75 -32.24
CA GLN A 405 3.76 7.10 -32.11
C GLN A 405 3.34 6.97 -30.63
N LYS A 406 3.24 8.10 -29.91
CA LYS A 406 2.90 8.14 -28.48
C LYS A 406 1.59 7.43 -28.15
N PHE A 407 0.60 7.55 -29.03
CA PHE A 407 -0.69 6.86 -28.88
C PHE A 407 -0.55 5.33 -28.91
N ARG A 408 0.34 4.77 -29.75
CA ARG A 408 0.62 3.33 -29.73
C ARG A 408 1.31 2.90 -28.44
N SER A 409 2.24 3.71 -27.92
CA SER A 409 2.83 3.46 -26.60
C SER A 409 1.78 3.44 -25.48
N PHE A 410 0.81 4.36 -25.50
CA PHE A 410 -0.33 4.35 -24.58
C PHE A 410 -1.17 3.07 -24.74
N LEU A 411 -1.53 2.72 -25.98
CA LEU A 411 -2.30 1.52 -26.27
C LEU A 411 -1.59 0.25 -25.81
N THR A 412 -0.26 0.15 -25.96
CA THR A 412 0.52 -1.00 -25.47
C THR A 412 0.33 -1.18 -23.96
N TYR A 413 0.51 -0.10 -23.17
CA TYR A 413 0.33 -0.19 -21.72
C TYR A 413 -1.10 -0.54 -21.32
N MET A 414 -2.10 0.08 -21.95
CA MET A 414 -3.51 -0.19 -21.63
C MET A 414 -3.96 -1.58 -22.05
N PHE A 415 -3.50 -2.06 -23.21
CA PHE A 415 -3.77 -3.42 -23.68
C PHE A 415 -3.18 -4.43 -22.70
N CYS A 416 -1.89 -4.34 -22.38
CA CYS A 416 -1.26 -5.22 -21.39
C CYS A 416 -1.94 -5.15 -20.03
N SER A 417 -2.27 -3.94 -19.56
CA SER A 417 -3.02 -3.70 -18.32
C SER A 417 -4.33 -4.48 -18.30
N LEU A 418 -5.18 -4.30 -19.32
CA LEU A 418 -6.46 -5.00 -19.43
C LEU A 418 -6.28 -6.51 -19.57
N SER A 419 -5.31 -6.97 -20.37
CA SER A 419 -5.02 -8.41 -20.50
C SER A 419 -4.69 -9.06 -19.16
N PHE A 420 -3.81 -8.44 -18.36
CA PHE A 420 -3.49 -8.95 -17.02
C PHE A 420 -4.70 -8.91 -16.08
N PHE A 421 -5.55 -7.88 -16.17
CA PHE A 421 -6.80 -7.83 -15.40
C PHE A 421 -7.74 -8.98 -15.78
N PHE A 422 -7.97 -9.23 -17.07
CA PHE A 422 -8.81 -10.35 -17.52
C PHE A 422 -8.23 -11.70 -17.09
N LEU A 423 -6.91 -11.91 -17.26
CA LEU A 423 -6.25 -13.14 -16.81
C LEU A 423 -6.37 -13.35 -15.30
N ALA A 424 -6.18 -12.30 -14.49
CA ALA A 424 -6.35 -12.39 -13.04
C ALA A 424 -7.78 -12.77 -12.62
N ASN A 425 -8.80 -12.26 -13.34
CA ASN A 425 -10.20 -12.61 -13.09
C ASN A 425 -10.56 -14.01 -13.60
N ILE A 426 -9.97 -14.49 -14.69
CA ILE A 426 -10.11 -15.89 -15.11
C ILE A 426 -9.60 -16.81 -14.01
N LEU A 427 -8.42 -16.53 -13.46
CA LEU A 427 -7.85 -17.30 -12.34
C LEU A 427 -8.71 -17.24 -11.07
N TYR A 428 -9.35 -16.09 -10.81
CA TYR A 428 -10.34 -15.98 -9.75
C TYR A 428 -11.52 -16.94 -9.94
N PHE A 429 -12.12 -16.97 -11.14
CA PHE A 429 -13.21 -17.90 -11.45
C PHE A 429 -12.75 -19.37 -11.41
N SER A 430 -11.47 -19.64 -11.64
CA SER A 430 -10.84 -20.94 -11.40
C SER A 430 -10.57 -21.26 -9.92
N LYS A 431 -11.07 -20.44 -8.98
CA LYS A 431 -10.91 -20.58 -7.52
C LYS A 431 -9.46 -20.46 -7.03
N LEU A 432 -8.58 -19.84 -7.82
CA LEU A 432 -7.21 -19.57 -7.41
C LEU A 432 -7.19 -18.28 -6.58
N LYS A 433 -6.89 -18.37 -5.28
CA LYS A 433 -6.81 -17.21 -4.39
C LYS A 433 -5.52 -16.42 -4.64
N SER A 434 -5.55 -15.10 -4.47
CA SER A 434 -4.33 -14.29 -4.54
C SER A 434 -3.50 -14.45 -3.26
N SER A 435 -2.18 -14.57 -3.37
CA SER A 435 -1.28 -14.65 -2.22
C SER A 435 -0.07 -13.73 -2.40
N ARG A 436 0.04 -12.71 -1.54
CA ARG A 436 1.15 -11.76 -1.52
C ARG A 436 2.46 -12.42 -1.10
N SER A 437 2.46 -13.16 0.02
CA SER A 437 3.69 -13.73 0.60
C SER A 437 4.36 -14.72 -0.35
N LEU A 438 3.58 -15.54 -1.05
CA LEU A 438 4.09 -16.49 -2.05
C LEU A 438 4.27 -15.87 -3.45
N ASN A 439 3.78 -14.63 -3.63
CA ASN A 439 3.77 -13.91 -4.90
C ASN A 439 3.24 -14.77 -6.05
N ASN A 440 2.04 -15.36 -5.88
CA ASN A 440 1.49 -16.29 -6.87
C ASN A 440 1.07 -15.60 -8.17
N MET A 441 0.74 -16.39 -9.20
CA MET A 441 0.43 -15.90 -10.56
C MET A 441 -0.69 -14.87 -10.57
N ARG A 442 -1.76 -15.10 -9.80
CA ARG A 442 -2.90 -14.17 -9.75
C ARG A 442 -2.55 -12.84 -9.08
N TYR A 443 -1.86 -12.88 -7.93
CA TYR A 443 -1.34 -11.68 -7.27
C TYR A 443 -0.45 -10.89 -8.25
N LEU A 444 0.49 -11.58 -8.91
CA LEU A 444 1.39 -10.97 -9.89
C LEU A 444 0.60 -10.25 -11.00
N PHE A 445 -0.43 -10.88 -11.57
CA PHE A 445 -1.23 -10.26 -12.62
C PHE A 445 -1.98 -9.01 -12.16
N TYR A 446 -2.50 -8.97 -10.93
CA TYR A 446 -3.08 -7.72 -10.41
C TYR A 446 -2.04 -6.61 -10.23
N VAL A 447 -0.84 -6.94 -9.73
CA VAL A 447 0.27 -5.96 -9.64
C VAL A 447 0.64 -5.45 -11.04
N MET A 448 0.75 -6.35 -12.03
CA MET A 448 1.07 -5.99 -13.41
C MET A 448 -0.02 -5.12 -14.06
N PHE A 449 -1.29 -5.43 -13.80
CA PHE A 449 -2.42 -4.62 -14.23
C PHE A 449 -2.30 -3.18 -13.72
N LEU A 450 -2.20 -3.00 -12.39
CA LEU A 450 -2.18 -1.67 -11.78
C LEU A 450 -0.94 -0.87 -12.17
N TYR A 451 0.22 -1.53 -12.28
CA TYR A 451 1.46 -0.88 -12.68
C TYR A 451 1.41 -0.38 -14.14
N ASN A 452 0.92 -1.21 -15.07
CA ASN A 452 0.76 -0.81 -16.47
C ASN A 452 -0.32 0.26 -16.64
N PHE A 453 -1.41 0.20 -15.87
CA PHE A 453 -2.42 1.25 -15.83
C PHE A 453 -1.80 2.61 -15.44
N ALA A 454 -0.99 2.65 -14.38
CA ALA A 454 -0.35 3.88 -13.92
C ALA A 454 0.54 4.49 -15.01
N LEU A 455 1.37 3.68 -15.68
CA LEU A 455 2.21 4.13 -16.79
C LEU A 455 1.39 4.59 -18.00
N GLY A 456 0.37 3.83 -18.40
CA GLY A 456 -0.54 4.19 -19.48
C GLY A 456 -1.23 5.52 -19.22
N SER A 457 -1.72 5.75 -18.00
CA SER A 457 -2.37 7.00 -17.60
C SER A 457 -1.43 8.21 -17.71
N CYS A 458 -0.14 8.05 -17.39
CA CYS A 458 0.87 9.09 -17.54
C CYS A 458 1.17 9.42 -19.02
N VAL A 459 1.26 8.40 -19.88
CA VAL A 459 1.43 8.61 -21.34
C VAL A 459 0.19 9.27 -21.94
N MET A 460 -1.01 8.86 -21.52
CA MET A 460 -2.26 9.51 -21.92
C MET A 460 -2.26 10.99 -21.53
N PHE A 461 -1.85 11.28 -20.30
CA PHE A 461 -1.74 12.65 -19.83
C PHE A 461 -0.80 13.47 -20.71
N GLU A 462 0.35 12.95 -21.13
CA GLU A 462 1.21 13.63 -22.09
C GLU A 462 0.49 13.93 -23.42
N ILE A 463 -0.24 12.98 -23.97
CA ILE A 463 -0.95 13.17 -25.24
C ILE A 463 -1.99 14.28 -25.11
N LEU A 464 -2.73 14.30 -24.00
CA LEU A 464 -3.76 15.30 -23.74
C LEU A 464 -3.18 16.66 -23.33
N TYR A 465 -2.00 16.67 -22.71
CA TYR A 465 -1.36 17.81 -22.04
C TYR A 465 0.17 17.89 -22.33
N PRO A 466 0.61 17.97 -23.60
CA PRO A 466 2.01 17.78 -24.00
C PRO A 466 3.01 18.85 -23.51
N ARG A 467 2.54 19.90 -22.81
CA ARG A 467 3.34 21.06 -22.40
C ARG A 467 3.24 21.37 -20.89
N TYR A 468 2.80 20.42 -20.06
CA TYR A 468 2.72 20.57 -18.61
C TYR A 468 3.65 19.56 -17.93
N LYS A 469 4.79 20.02 -17.41
CA LYS A 469 5.86 19.15 -16.88
C LYS A 469 6.47 19.58 -15.53
N GLU A 470 5.90 20.56 -14.82
CA GLU A 470 6.48 20.98 -13.54
C GLU A 470 5.67 20.50 -12.34
N ASN A 471 5.93 19.26 -11.90
CA ASN A 471 5.54 18.81 -10.56
C ASN A 471 6.76 18.61 -9.67
N GLN A 472 7.16 19.68 -8.98
CA GLN A 472 8.37 19.64 -8.16
C GLN A 472 8.32 18.58 -7.05
N VAL A 473 7.13 18.29 -6.49
CA VAL A 473 6.97 17.29 -5.43
C VAL A 473 7.17 15.89 -5.98
N ILE A 474 6.40 15.51 -6.99
CA ILE A 474 6.43 14.17 -7.57
C ILE A 474 7.80 13.87 -8.18
N ASP A 475 8.39 14.83 -8.90
CA ASP A 475 9.73 14.69 -9.46
C ASP A 475 10.81 14.45 -8.38
N SER A 476 10.67 15.13 -7.24
CA SER A 476 11.64 15.01 -6.15
C SER A 476 11.54 13.64 -5.49
N VAL A 477 10.31 13.16 -5.27
CA VAL A 477 10.05 11.81 -4.75
C VAL A 477 10.52 10.74 -5.74
N ALA A 478 10.20 10.91 -7.03
CA ALA A 478 10.57 10.00 -8.12
C ALA A 478 12.09 9.84 -8.30
N LYS A 479 12.87 10.86 -7.93
CA LYS A 479 14.33 10.86 -8.08
C LYS A 479 15.04 9.96 -7.07
N TYR A 480 14.47 9.78 -5.88
CA TYR A 480 15.04 9.00 -4.79
C TYR A 480 13.98 8.11 -4.10
N PRO A 481 13.28 7.24 -4.85
CA PRO A 481 12.08 6.56 -4.38
C PRO A 481 12.34 5.66 -3.16
N LEU A 482 13.42 4.89 -3.19
CA LEU A 482 13.78 3.97 -2.11
C LEU A 482 14.25 4.71 -0.84
N LEU A 483 14.94 5.86 -0.98
CA LEU A 483 15.34 6.69 0.18
C LEU A 483 14.11 7.30 0.86
N ILE A 484 13.20 7.89 0.09
CA ILE A 484 11.98 8.49 0.63
C ILE A 484 11.11 7.41 1.32
N TYR A 485 11.05 6.21 0.74
CA TYR A 485 10.39 5.07 1.38
C TYR A 485 11.05 4.63 2.69
N LEU A 486 12.38 4.63 2.77
CA LEU A 486 13.10 4.32 4.02
C LEU A 486 12.80 5.38 5.10
N ILE A 487 12.88 6.66 4.74
CA ILE A 487 12.59 7.77 5.65
C ILE A 487 11.14 7.69 6.14
N ALA A 488 10.20 7.39 5.24
CA ALA A 488 8.80 7.17 5.58
C ALA A 488 8.65 6.07 6.64
N ASN A 489 9.24 4.88 6.43
CA ASN A 489 9.15 3.78 7.41
C ASN A 489 9.73 4.16 8.79
N VAL A 490 10.89 4.84 8.82
CA VAL A 490 11.51 5.28 10.08
C VAL A 490 10.63 6.33 10.77
N LEU A 491 10.12 7.29 10.02
CA LEU A 491 9.27 8.35 10.56
C LEU A 491 7.92 7.80 11.03
N THR A 492 7.36 6.78 10.37
CA THR A 492 6.19 6.03 10.86
C THR A 492 6.50 5.36 12.19
N GLY A 493 7.61 4.63 12.31
CA GLY A 493 8.02 4.02 13.58
C GLY A 493 8.15 5.04 14.71
N PHE A 494 8.79 6.19 14.44
CA PHE A 494 8.89 7.29 15.40
C PHE A 494 7.52 7.86 15.79
N THR A 495 6.63 8.05 14.81
CA THR A 495 5.27 8.53 15.03
C THR A 495 4.47 7.53 15.88
N ASN A 496 4.65 6.22 15.64
CA ASN A 496 3.98 5.16 16.39
C ASN A 496 4.45 5.10 17.85
N MET A 497 5.74 5.28 18.10
CA MET A 497 6.29 5.32 19.46
C MET A 497 5.83 6.54 20.25
N ILE A 498 5.71 7.71 19.62
CA ILE A 498 5.36 8.97 20.31
C ILE A 498 3.86 9.16 20.44
N PHE A 499 3.14 9.00 19.33
CA PHE A 499 1.74 9.42 19.24
C PHE A 499 0.79 8.24 19.27
N LYS A 500 1.21 6.97 19.24
CA LYS A 500 0.32 5.80 19.20
C LYS A 500 -0.96 6.04 18.36
N PRO A 501 -0.82 6.29 17.04
CA PRO A 501 -1.87 6.92 16.22
C PRO A 501 -3.19 6.16 16.15
N TYR A 502 -3.15 4.87 16.47
CA TYR A 502 -4.31 3.99 16.67
C TYR A 502 -5.32 4.55 17.68
N LEU A 503 -4.85 5.23 18.73
CA LEU A 503 -5.68 5.74 19.82
C LEU A 503 -6.26 7.14 19.56
N TYR A 504 -5.86 7.80 18.48
CA TYR A 504 -6.22 9.19 18.25
C TYR A 504 -7.54 9.33 17.46
N PRO A 505 -8.44 10.27 17.85
CA PRO A 505 -9.58 10.65 17.04
C PRO A 505 -9.14 11.12 15.65
N LEU A 506 -9.95 10.80 14.62
CA LEU A 506 -9.60 11.02 13.21
C LEU A 506 -9.10 12.44 12.92
N PHE A 507 -9.72 13.47 13.50
CA PHE A 507 -9.31 14.86 13.28
C PHE A 507 -7.85 15.12 13.66
N TYR A 508 -7.43 14.68 14.85
CA TYR A 508 -6.04 14.86 15.31
C TYR A 508 -5.07 14.00 14.51
N PHE A 509 -5.47 12.76 14.19
CA PHE A 509 -4.66 11.89 13.34
C PHE A 509 -4.42 12.49 11.95
N VAL A 510 -5.44 13.08 11.33
CA VAL A 510 -5.30 13.74 10.02
C VAL A 510 -4.30 14.89 10.09
N LEU A 511 -4.27 15.67 11.17
CA LEU A 511 -3.25 16.72 11.35
C LEU A 511 -1.83 16.14 11.42
N ILE A 512 -1.64 15.04 12.15
CA ILE A 512 -0.36 14.32 12.22
C ILE A 512 0.04 13.80 10.82
N LEU A 513 -0.88 13.16 10.11
CA LEU A 513 -0.63 12.61 8.77
C LEU A 513 -0.31 13.69 7.73
N VAL A 514 -0.95 14.86 7.83
CA VAL A 514 -0.63 16.02 6.99
C VAL A 514 0.78 16.53 7.32
N ALA A 515 1.11 16.74 8.60
CA ALA A 515 2.44 17.18 9.00
C ALA A 515 3.54 16.19 8.57
N TYR A 516 3.30 14.90 8.75
CA TYR A 516 4.16 13.81 8.29
C TYR A 516 4.39 13.87 6.77
N SER A 517 3.31 14.01 6.00
CA SER A 517 3.39 14.01 4.53
C SER A 517 4.14 15.25 4.00
N TYR A 518 3.88 16.43 4.58
CA TYR A 518 4.62 17.66 4.26
C TYR A 518 6.10 17.53 4.61
N THR A 519 6.44 16.90 5.73
CA THR A 519 7.82 16.63 6.12
C THR A 519 8.52 15.78 5.07
N LEU A 520 7.89 14.69 4.61
CA LEU A 520 8.44 13.83 3.55
C LEU A 520 8.64 14.57 2.22
N PHE A 521 7.64 15.35 1.78
CA PHE A 521 7.74 16.13 0.54
C PHE A 521 8.84 17.19 0.63
N PHE A 522 8.99 17.83 1.78
CA PHE A 522 10.05 18.79 2.02
C PHE A 522 11.44 18.14 2.05
N CYS A 523 11.59 16.97 2.70
CA CYS A 523 12.81 16.16 2.66
C CYS A 523 13.19 15.81 1.22
N ALA A 524 12.23 15.37 0.39
CA ALA A 524 12.48 15.08 -1.03
C ALA A 524 13.00 16.29 -1.80
N LEU A 525 12.43 17.48 -1.57
CA LEU A 525 12.89 18.73 -2.17
C LEU A 525 14.32 19.10 -1.74
N ILE A 526 14.65 18.90 -0.46
CA ILE A 526 15.99 19.10 0.08
C ILE A 526 16.99 18.19 -0.64
N PHE A 527 16.72 16.88 -0.71
CA PHE A 527 17.61 15.93 -1.39
C PHE A 527 17.81 16.26 -2.87
N ARG A 528 16.76 16.78 -3.54
CA ARG A 528 16.86 17.25 -4.92
C ARG A 528 17.85 18.43 -5.05
N ARG A 529 17.84 19.38 -4.10
CA ARG A 529 18.73 20.55 -4.10
C ARG A 529 20.19 20.18 -3.86
N PHE A 530 20.45 19.24 -2.95
CA PHE A 530 21.80 18.81 -2.62
C PHE A 530 22.51 17.99 -3.71
N LYS A 531 21.87 17.76 -4.88
CA LYS A 531 22.42 17.05 -6.05
C LYS A 531 23.35 15.92 -5.63
N PHE A 532 22.85 14.94 -4.86
CA PHE A 532 23.58 13.70 -4.59
C PHE A 532 23.76 12.93 -5.92
N LYS A 533 24.73 13.38 -6.74
CA LYS A 533 25.05 12.89 -8.10
C LYS A 533 25.42 11.42 -8.07
N ASN A 534 25.95 10.96 -6.93
CA ASN A 534 26.39 9.59 -6.74
C ASN A 534 25.35 8.70 -6.06
N MET A 535 24.23 9.20 -5.54
CA MET A 535 23.26 8.36 -4.81
C MET A 535 22.07 7.93 -5.69
N SER A 536 21.67 8.75 -6.68
CA SER A 536 20.55 8.46 -7.58
C SER A 536 20.77 7.30 -8.55
N GLN A 537 22.00 6.77 -8.62
CA GLN A 537 22.31 5.58 -9.42
C GLN A 537 22.19 4.27 -8.63
N TRP A 538 22.02 4.36 -7.30
CA TRP A 538 22.13 3.24 -6.35
C TRP A 538 20.86 3.01 -5.54
N ILE A 539 19.98 4.02 -5.51
CA ILE A 539 18.72 4.09 -4.78
C ILE A 539 17.66 4.56 -5.77
#